data_AF-A0A3C0FEZ0-F1
#
_entry.id   AF-A0A3C0FEZ0-F1
#
_cell.length_a   1.000
_cell.length_b   1.000
_cell.length_c   1.000
_cell.angle_alpha   90.00
_cell.angle_beta   90.00
_cell.angle_gamma   90.00
#
_symmetry.space_group_name_H-M   'P 1'
#
loop_
_entity.id
_entity.type
_entity.pdbx_description
1 polymer ?
#
loop_
_entity_poly.entity_id
_entity_poly.type
_entity_poly.pdbx_seq_one_letter_code
_entity_poly.pdbx_strand_id
1 'polypeptide(L)'
;MRLPQLPAWFVTSSLVGFSGAAMPGPLTVANLQQTVRRGVIAAPLVWFGHVAVELVIALALVLGIRPLLGQPAVTVSIALAGSGVLGWMGLGMMRQAKALAAAVTSGSGPGGLGPLGAGIAATASNPYWFLWWPRPAPAT
;
A
#
# COMPACT_ATOMS: atom_id res chain seq x y z
N MET A 1 -24.51 22.14 -10.02
CA MET A 1 -24.25 20.95 -9.18
C MET A 1 -25.49 20.66 -8.37
N ARG A 2 -26.10 19.46 -8.48
CA ARG A 2 -27.28 19.11 -7.68
C ARG A 2 -26.82 18.58 -6.32
N LEU A 3 -27.14 19.31 -5.25
CA LEU A 3 -26.86 19.01 -3.83
C LEU A 3 -27.07 17.53 -3.39
N PRO A 4 -28.03 16.74 -3.91
CA PRO A 4 -28.19 15.33 -3.52
C PRO A 4 -27.02 14.39 -3.87
N GLN A 5 -26.01 14.82 -4.64
CA GLN A 5 -24.93 13.95 -5.10
C GLN A 5 -23.65 14.03 -4.24
N LEU A 6 -23.56 15.01 -3.34
CA LEU A 6 -22.42 15.19 -2.44
C LEU A 6 -22.16 13.97 -1.53
N PRO A 7 -23.18 13.34 -0.91
CA PRO A 7 -22.96 12.15 -0.10
C PRO A 7 -22.42 10.98 -0.94
N ALA A 8 -22.90 10.84 -2.18
CA ALA A 8 -22.44 9.79 -3.07
C ALA A 8 -20.96 9.98 -3.48
N TRP A 9 -20.54 11.20 -3.80
CA TRP A 9 -19.14 11.51 -4.11
C TRP A 9 -18.22 11.35 -2.90
N PHE A 10 -18.68 11.74 -1.71
CA PHE A 10 -17.93 11.54 -0.47
C PHE A 10 -17.72 10.05 -0.18
N VAL A 11 -18.79 9.24 -0.24
CA VAL A 11 -18.71 7.80 0.03
C VAL A 11 -17.85 7.11 -1.02
N THR A 12 -18.03 7.41 -2.31
CA THR A 12 -17.23 6.79 -3.38
C THR A 12 -15.76 7.17 -3.30
N SER A 13 -15.42 8.45 -3.09
CA SER A 13 -14.02 8.87 -2.93
C SER A 13 -13.38 8.28 -1.66
N SER A 14 -14.12 8.20 -0.55
CA SER A 14 -13.65 7.57 0.69
C SER A 14 -13.39 6.08 0.50
N LEU A 15 -14.29 5.35 -0.17
CA LEU A 15 -14.10 3.92 -0.45
C LEU A 15 -12.93 3.66 -1.39
N VAL A 16 -12.75 4.49 -2.43
CA VAL A 16 -11.62 4.39 -3.35
C VAL A 16 -10.30 4.68 -2.63
N GLY A 17 -10.23 5.74 -1.82
CA GLY A 17 -9.05 6.07 -1.02
C GLY A 17 -8.73 5.00 0.03
N PHE A 18 -9.75 4.47 0.71
CA PHE A 18 -9.59 3.39 1.69
C PHE A 18 -9.09 2.10 1.03
N SER A 19 -9.59 1.75 -0.16
CA SER A 19 -9.11 0.60 -0.93
C SER A 19 -7.61 0.69 -1.24
N GLY A 20 -7.14 1.88 -1.64
CA GLY A 20 -5.72 2.14 -1.87
C GLY A 20 -4.87 2.00 -0.60
N ALA A 21 -5.33 2.54 0.53
CA ALA A 21 -4.62 2.46 1.80
C ALA A 21 -4.61 1.04 2.41
N ALA A 22 -5.66 0.24 2.15
CA ALA A 22 -5.84 -1.10 2.68
C ALA A 22 -5.08 -2.18 1.88
N MET A 23 -4.62 -1.88 0.66
CA MET A 23 -3.87 -2.84 -0.14
C MET A 23 -2.51 -3.16 0.52
N PRO A 24 -2.20 -4.44 0.80
CA PRO A 24 -0.90 -4.82 1.35
C PRO A 24 0.19 -4.56 0.30
N GLY A 25 1.00 -3.53 0.53
CA GLY A 25 2.05 -3.13 -0.40
C GLY A 25 3.32 -2.67 0.30
N PRO A 26 4.33 -2.27 -0.47
CA PRO A 26 5.63 -1.87 0.09
C PRO A 26 5.56 -0.64 1.00
N LEU A 27 4.63 0.29 0.74
CA LEU A 27 4.39 1.45 1.61
C LEU A 27 3.81 1.00 2.96
N THR A 28 2.86 0.05 2.96
CA THR A 28 2.28 -0.54 4.18
C THR A 28 3.35 -1.23 5.02
N VAL A 29 4.24 -1.98 4.37
CA VAL A 29 5.38 -2.64 5.05
C VAL A 29 6.37 -1.61 5.61
N ALA A 30 6.73 -0.59 4.84
CA ALA A 30 7.60 0.48 5.30
C ALA A 30 6.99 1.23 6.49
N ASN A 31 5.69 1.52 6.45
CA ASN A 31 4.95 2.16 7.52
C ASN A 31 4.96 1.31 8.80
N LEU A 32 4.68 0.01 8.68
CA LEU A 32 4.71 -0.92 9.81
C LEU A 32 6.12 -1.02 10.41
N GLN A 33 7.16 -1.14 9.57
CA GLN A 33 8.54 -1.23 10.03
C GLN A 33 9.00 0.04 10.77
N GLN A 34 8.69 1.21 10.22
CA GLN A 34 9.04 2.47 10.86
C GLN A 34 8.26 2.66 12.16
N THR A 35 6.99 2.28 12.20
CA THR A 35 6.16 2.34 13.41
C THR A 35 6.67 1.39 14.51
N VAL A 36 7.07 0.17 14.15
CA VAL A 36 7.66 -0.79 15.10
C VAL A 36 9.00 -0.30 15.64
N ARG A 37 9.82 0.37 14.82
CA ARG A 37 11.17 0.82 15.22
C ARG A 37 11.20 2.17 15.93
N ARG A 38 10.32 3.11 15.55
CA ARG A 38 10.35 4.51 15.98
C ARG A 38 9.06 4.96 16.68
N GLY A 39 8.12 4.04 16.90
CA GLY A 39 6.83 4.30 17.53
C GLY A 39 5.78 4.90 16.59
N VAL A 40 4.59 5.17 17.14
CA VAL A 40 3.38 5.59 16.40
C VAL A 40 3.57 6.89 15.62
N ILE A 41 4.48 7.77 16.05
CA ILE A 41 4.79 9.05 15.39
C ILE A 41 5.42 8.84 14.00
N ALA A 42 6.03 7.69 13.76
CA ALA A 42 6.64 7.39 12.47
C ALA A 42 5.61 7.19 11.35
N ALA A 43 4.37 6.80 11.70
CA ALA A 43 3.32 6.57 10.72
C ALA A 43 2.86 7.87 9.99
N PRO A 44 2.55 8.97 10.71
CA PRO A 44 2.31 10.26 10.07
C PRO A 44 3.45 10.72 9.16
N LEU A 45 4.72 10.51 9.55
CA LEU A 45 5.88 10.93 8.77
C LEU A 45 5.97 10.20 7.42
N VAL A 46 5.73 8.89 7.41
CA VAL A 46 5.71 8.09 6.17
C VAL A 46 4.58 8.55 5.25
N TRP A 47 3.41 8.86 5.81
CA TRP A 47 2.28 9.41 5.07
C TRP A 47 2.59 10.78 4.46
N PHE A 48 3.19 11.70 5.21
CA PHE A 48 3.60 13.01 4.69
C PHE A 48 4.58 12.90 3.51
N GLY A 49 5.54 11.99 3.60
CA GLY A 49 6.46 11.72 2.49
C GLY A 49 5.74 11.22 1.24
N HIS A 50 4.76 10.32 1.40
CA HIS A 50 3.95 9.81 0.31
C HIS A 50 3.10 10.91 -0.34
N VAL A 51 2.35 11.67 0.45
CA VAL A 51 1.49 12.77 -0.03
C VAL A 51 2.30 13.88 -0.71
N ALA A 52 3.50 14.17 -0.24
CA ALA A 52 4.36 15.18 -0.87
C ALA A 52 4.71 14.81 -2.32
N VAL A 53 5.05 13.54 -2.57
CA VAL A 53 5.33 13.05 -3.92
C VAL A 53 4.08 13.11 -4.80
N GLU A 54 2.94 12.68 -4.28
CA GLU A 54 1.67 12.76 -5.02
C GLU A 54 1.30 14.20 -5.37
N LEU A 55 1.51 15.15 -4.45
CA LEU A 55 1.24 16.56 -4.69
C LEU A 55 2.14 17.14 -5.79
N VAL A 56 3.43 16.78 -5.79
CA VAL A 56 4.35 17.21 -6.86
C VAL A 56 3.90 16.67 -8.22
N ILE A 57 3.51 15.40 -8.30
CA ILE A 57 3.01 14.79 -9.53
C ILE A 57 1.69 15.46 -9.96
N ALA A 58 0.76 15.69 -9.04
CA ALA A 58 -0.50 16.35 -9.31
C ALA A 58 -0.28 17.77 -9.85
N LEU A 59 0.61 18.55 -9.24
CA LEU A 59 0.99 19.88 -9.72
C LEU A 59 1.62 19.82 -11.11
N ALA A 60 2.53 18.88 -11.37
CA ALA A 60 3.13 18.70 -12.69
C ALA A 60 2.07 18.37 -13.77
N LEU A 61 1.06 17.57 -13.43
CA LEU A 61 -0.05 17.23 -14.33
C LEU A 61 -0.95 18.45 -14.62
N VAL A 62 -1.20 19.30 -13.61
CA VAL A 62 -1.96 20.55 -13.76
C VAL A 62 -1.19 21.56 -14.60
N LEU A 63 0.13 21.65 -14.42
CA LEU A 63 1.03 22.50 -15.23
C LEU A 63 1.21 22.01 -16.67
N GLY A 64 0.57 20.89 -17.04
CA GLY A 64 0.49 20.45 -18.43
C GLY A 64 1.67 19.62 -18.90
N ILE A 65 2.32 18.82 -18.03
CA ILE A 65 3.38 17.88 -18.44
C ILE A 65 2.91 16.75 -19.38
N ARG A 66 1.60 16.69 -19.70
CA ARG A 66 0.96 15.65 -20.51
C ARG A 66 1.63 15.43 -21.89
N PRO A 67 2.01 16.46 -22.68
CA PRO A 67 2.68 16.25 -23.97
C PRO A 67 4.05 15.58 -23.82
N LEU A 68 4.75 15.83 -22.71
CA LEU A 68 6.04 15.20 -22.41
C LEU A 68 5.86 13.72 -22.06
N LEU A 69 4.83 13.38 -21.28
CA LEU A 69 4.46 12.00 -20.96
C LEU A 69 3.93 11.23 -22.18
N GLY A 70 3.47 11.92 -23.23
CA GLY A 70 3.06 11.29 -24.49
C GLY A 70 4.23 10.75 -25.32
N GLN A 71 5.47 11.15 -25.01
CA GLN A 71 6.65 10.67 -25.73
C GLN A 71 7.00 9.24 -25.31
N PRO A 72 7.12 8.29 -26.27
CA PRO A 72 7.46 6.89 -25.95
C PRO A 72 8.74 6.75 -25.13
N ALA A 73 9.76 7.56 -25.44
CA ALA A 73 11.04 7.56 -24.75
C ALA A 73 10.91 7.91 -23.26
N VAL A 74 10.08 8.90 -22.92
CA VAL A 74 9.84 9.34 -21.54
C VAL A 74 9.10 8.26 -20.76
N THR A 75 8.02 7.72 -21.34
CA THR A 75 7.23 6.65 -20.71
C THR A 75 8.03 5.38 -20.50
N VAL A 76 8.85 4.95 -21.48
CA VAL A 76 9.75 3.79 -21.33
C VAL A 76 10.79 4.05 -20.23
N SER A 77 11.37 5.25 -20.17
CA SER A 77 12.33 5.61 -19.13
C SER A 77 11.72 5.55 -17.73
N ILE A 78 10.52 6.11 -17.56
CA ILE A 78 9.76 6.04 -16.30
C ILE A 78 9.43 4.59 -15.95
N ALA A 79 8.99 3.79 -16.92
CA ALA A 79 8.64 2.38 -16.70
C ALA A 79 9.86 1.55 -16.27
N LEU A 80 11.02 1.73 -16.92
CA LEU A 80 12.25 1.04 -16.56
C LEU A 80 12.77 1.47 -15.18
N ALA A 81 12.76 2.78 -14.89
CA ALA A 81 13.13 3.29 -13.57
C ALA A 81 12.20 2.75 -12.48
N GLY A 82 10.89 2.80 -12.71
CA GLY A 82 9.88 2.27 -11.79
C GLY A 82 10.02 0.77 -11.56
N SER A 83 10.26 0.00 -12.63
CA SER A 83 10.51 -1.45 -12.55
C SER A 83 11.77 -1.76 -11.74
N GLY A 84 12.87 -1.01 -11.94
CA GLY A 84 14.10 -1.17 -11.16
C GLY A 84 13.89 -0.91 -9.67
N VAL A 85 13.18 0.15 -9.32
CA VAL A 85 12.83 0.47 -7.92
C VAL A 85 11.94 -0.62 -7.32
N LEU A 86 10.89 -1.06 -8.03
CA LEU A 86 10.00 -2.13 -7.57
C LEU A 86 10.76 -3.46 -7.38
N GLY A 87 11.66 -3.80 -8.29
CA GLY A 87 12.53 -4.97 -8.17
C GLY A 87 13.44 -4.89 -6.95
N TRP A 88 14.08 -3.74 -6.72
CA TRP A 88 14.92 -3.50 -5.54
C TRP A 88 14.12 -3.62 -4.23
N MET A 89 12.92 -3.02 -4.17
CA MET A 89 12.02 -3.12 -3.02
C MET A 89 11.57 -4.56 -2.77
N GLY A 90 11.17 -5.28 -3.83
CA GLY A 90 10.77 -6.69 -3.74
C GLY A 90 11.90 -7.57 -3.20
N LEU A 91 13.13 -7.41 -3.70
CA LEU A 91 14.30 -8.11 -3.19
C LEU A 91 14.59 -7.77 -1.73
N GLY A 92 14.43 -6.50 -1.34
CA GLY A 92 14.56 -6.05 0.05
C GLY A 92 13.57 -6.76 0.98
N MET A 93 12.30 -6.84 0.57
CA MET A 93 11.25 -7.52 1.32
C MET A 93 11.53 -9.03 1.46
N MET A 94 11.97 -9.70 0.38
CA MET A 94 12.35 -11.12 0.44
C MET A 94 13.51 -11.37 1.42
N ARG A 95 14.52 -10.49 1.44
CA ARG A 95 15.66 -10.60 2.37
C ARG A 95 15.21 -10.42 3.83
N GLN A 96 14.35 -9.45 4.10
CA GLN A 96 13.82 -9.19 5.43
C GLN A 96 12.93 -10.34 5.92
N ALA A 97 12.09 -10.90 5.05
CA ALA A 97 11.26 -12.06 5.36
C ALA A 97 12.12 -13.28 5.72
N LYS A 98 13.20 -13.54 4.98
CA LYS A 98 14.17 -14.61 5.30
C LYS A 98 14.86 -14.39 6.64
N ALA A 99 15.27 -13.15 6.94
CA ALA A 99 15.90 -12.81 8.22
C ALA A 99 14.95 -13.03 9.41
N LEU A 100 13.67 -12.64 9.27
CA LEU A 100 12.65 -12.88 10.28
C LEU A 100 12.39 -14.38 10.47
N ALA A 101 12.30 -15.15 9.38
CA ALA A 101 12.11 -16.60 9.43
C ALA A 101 13.26 -17.30 10.18
N ALA A 102 14.51 -16.89 9.92
CA ALA A 102 15.70 -17.40 10.61
C ALA A 102 15.72 -17.04 12.11
N ALA A 103 15.27 -15.84 12.48
CA ALA A 103 15.16 -15.41 13.88
C ALA A 103 14.12 -16.22 14.65
N VAL A 104 12.99 -16.56 14.01
CA VAL A 104 11.94 -17.40 14.61
C VAL A 104 12.40 -18.84 14.79
N THR A 105 13.17 -19.40 13.86
CA THR A 105 13.73 -20.77 13.99
C THR A 105 14.84 -20.86 15.03
N SER A 106 15.50 -19.75 15.38
CA SER A 106 16.56 -19.70 16.38
C SER A 106 16.05 -19.59 17.84
N GLY A 107 14.73 -19.62 18.06
CA GLY A 107 14.13 -19.78 19.39
C GLY A 107 14.14 -18.56 20.32
N SER A 108 14.58 -17.38 19.86
CA SER A 108 14.71 -16.17 20.67
C SER A 108 13.72 -15.07 20.26
N GLY A 109 12.43 -15.28 20.53
CA GLY A 109 11.37 -14.27 20.36
C GLY A 109 10.32 -14.40 21.46
N PRO A 110 9.87 -13.28 22.08
CA PRO A 110 8.93 -13.31 23.20
C PRO A 110 7.58 -13.87 22.74
N GLY A 111 6.98 -14.73 23.57
CA GLY A 111 5.76 -15.48 23.28
C GLY A 111 4.64 -14.64 22.68
N GLY A 112 4.48 -14.73 21.36
CA GLY A 112 3.38 -14.17 20.60
C GLY A 112 3.03 -15.14 19.49
N LEU A 113 1.74 -15.47 19.39
CA LEU A 113 1.06 -16.32 18.41
C LEU A 113 2.00 -17.10 17.47
N GLY A 114 2.11 -18.42 17.65
CA GLY A 114 2.87 -19.29 16.74
C GLY A 114 2.45 -19.10 15.27
N PRO A 115 3.22 -19.60 14.29
CA PRO A 115 3.05 -19.29 12.86
C PRO A 115 1.60 -19.40 12.35
N LEU A 116 0.85 -20.37 12.85
CA LEU A 116 -0.58 -20.54 12.58
C LEU A 116 -1.43 -19.38 13.13
N GLY A 117 -1.23 -18.98 14.39
CA GLY A 117 -1.94 -17.87 15.02
C GLY A 117 -1.60 -16.52 14.39
N ALA A 118 -0.34 -16.32 14.00
CA ALA A 118 0.07 -15.14 13.24
C ALA A 118 -0.60 -15.10 11.85
N GLY A 119 -0.71 -16.24 11.16
CA GLY A 119 -1.41 -16.35 9.87
C GLY A 119 -2.92 -16.10 9.98
N ILE A 120 -3.56 -16.62 11.02
CA ILE A 120 -4.98 -16.37 11.31
C ILE A 120 -5.20 -14.87 11.61
N ALA A 121 -4.38 -14.29 12.49
CA ALA A 121 -4.48 -12.87 12.84
C ALA A 121 -4.23 -11.96 11.63
N ALA A 122 -3.25 -12.28 10.78
CA ALA A 122 -2.98 -11.54 9.55
C ALA A 122 -4.14 -11.63 8.54
N THR A 123 -4.75 -12.80 8.39
CA THR A 123 -5.91 -13.00 7.50
C THR A 123 -7.14 -12.25 8.03
N ALA A 124 -7.41 -12.33 9.34
CA ALA A 124 -8.52 -11.61 9.97
C ALA A 124 -8.32 -10.09 9.94
N SER A 125 -7.07 -9.61 9.97
CA SER A 125 -6.76 -8.19 9.88
C SER A 125 -6.75 -7.66 8.44
N ASN A 126 -6.97 -8.51 7.44
CA ASN A 126 -7.00 -8.11 6.04
C ASN A 126 -8.43 -7.73 5.62
N PRO A 127 -8.81 -6.43 5.60
CA PRO A 127 -10.17 -6.01 5.21
C PRO A 127 -10.50 -6.38 3.76
N TYR A 128 -9.48 -6.49 2.88
CA TYR A 128 -9.65 -6.91 1.49
C TYR A 128 -10.20 -8.33 1.39
N TRP A 129 -9.86 -9.21 2.35
CA TRP A 129 -10.38 -10.57 2.41
C TRP A 129 -11.91 -10.61 2.51
N PHE A 130 -12.51 -9.75 3.33
CA PHE A 130 -13.97 -9.67 3.48
C PHE A 130 -14.66 -9.06 2.26
N LEU A 131 -13.97 -8.17 1.55
CA LEU A 131 -14.49 -7.50 0.35
C LEU A 131 -14.40 -8.37 -0.92
N TRP A 132 -13.51 -9.36 -0.93
CA TRP A 132 -13.22 -10.22 -2.09
C TRP A 132 -14.30 -11.29 -2.37
N TRP A 133 -15.08 -11.71 -1.37
CA TRP A 133 -16.10 -12.74 -1.57
C TRP A 133 -17.21 -12.20 -2.48
N PRO A 134 -17.44 -12.80 -3.67
CA PRO A 134 -18.57 -12.44 -4.50
C PRO A 134 -19.85 -12.64 -3.70
N ARG A 135 -20.71 -11.63 -3.66
CA ARG A 135 -22.09 -11.90 -3.26
C ARG A 135 -22.67 -12.81 -4.35
N PRO A 136 -23.27 -13.96 -3.99
CA PRO A 136 -24.07 -14.71 -4.94
C PRO A 136 -25.10 -13.73 -5.54
N ALA A 137 -25.11 -13.59 -6.87
CA ALA A 137 -26.16 -12.86 -7.54
C ALA A 137 -27.51 -13.48 -7.15
N PRO A 138 -28.58 -12.69 -6.93
CA PRO A 138 -29.89 -13.27 -6.69
C PRO A 138 -30.24 -14.16 -7.88
N ALA A 139 -30.52 -15.44 -7.61
CA ALA A 139 -31.00 -16.37 -8.61
C ALA A 139 -32.35 -15.85 -9.11
N THR A 140 -32.37 -15.36 -10.35
CA THR A 140 -33.59 -15.14 -11.13
C THR A 140 -34.12 -16.46 -11.63
#